data_AF-A0A7C6P1F2-F1
#
_entry.id   AF-A0A7C6P1F2-F1
#
_cell.length_a   1.000
_cell.length_b   1.000
_cell.length_c   1.000
_cell.angle_alpha   90.00
_cell.angle_beta   90.00
_cell.angle_gamma   90.00
#
_symmetry.space_group_name_H-M   'P 1'
#
loop_
_entity.id
_entity.type
_entity.pdbx_description
1 polymer ?
#
loop_
_entity_poly.entity_id
_entity_poly.type
_entity_poly.pdbx_seq_one_letter_code
_entity_poly.pdbx_strand_id
1 'polypeptide(L)'
;MVLSSTAGTTRVVVDELRKEGVKAGVLKPRLFRPFPYKEMQEALAHIKAIAVLDRTDSYDGFGGPLFKDVRAALYDAPQRPPVVNYVYGLGGR
;
A
#
# COMPACT_ATOMS: atom_id res chain seq x y z
N MET A 1 1.61 1.56 -1.48
CA MET A 1 1.91 0.17 -1.08
C MET A 1 1.57 -0.73 -2.24
N VAL A 2 2.46 -1.67 -2.57
CA VAL A 2 2.39 -2.47 -3.80
C VAL A 2 2.95 -3.87 -3.59
N LEU A 3 2.43 -4.87 -4.30
CA LEU A 3 2.91 -6.25 -4.28
C LEU A 3 3.61 -6.67 -5.59
N SER A 4 4.58 -7.58 -5.44
CA SER A 4 5.23 -8.30 -6.56
C SER A 4 5.93 -7.36 -7.57
N SER A 5 5.79 -7.56 -8.89
CA SER A 5 6.56 -6.93 -9.97
C SER A 5 6.40 -5.41 -10.04
N THR A 6 5.20 -4.90 -9.79
CA THR A 6 4.89 -3.45 -9.83
C THR A 6 5.73 -2.65 -8.84
N ALA A 7 6.25 -3.28 -7.79
CA ALA A 7 7.16 -2.64 -6.86
C ALA A 7 8.46 -2.13 -7.51
N GLY A 8 8.95 -2.78 -8.58
CA GLY A 8 10.13 -2.34 -9.32
C GLY A 8 9.87 -0.98 -9.97
N THR A 9 8.82 -0.90 -10.79
CA THR A 9 8.39 0.34 -11.45
C THR A 9 8.04 1.44 -10.46
N THR A 10 7.32 1.10 -9.38
CA THR A 10 6.93 2.08 -8.35
C THR A 10 8.15 2.66 -7.64
N ARG A 11 9.21 1.88 -7.43
CA ARG A 11 10.46 2.38 -6.82
C ARG A 11 11.10 3.45 -7.70
N VAL A 12 11.20 3.21 -9.02
CA VAL A 12 11.79 4.18 -9.96
C VAL A 12 11.04 5.51 -9.90
N VAL A 13 9.71 5.45 -9.96
CA VAL A 13 8.86 6.66 -9.88
C VAL A 13 9.00 7.37 -8.53
N VAL A 14 9.07 6.62 -7.42
CA VAL A 14 9.31 7.22 -6.09
C VAL A 14 10.65 7.92 -6.02
N ASP A 15 11.70 7.35 -6.62
CA ASP A 15 13.02 7.96 -6.65
C ASP A 15 13.04 9.24 -7.50
N GLU A 16 12.29 9.29 -8.61
CA GLU A 16 12.07 10.50 -9.42
C GLU A 16 11.33 11.58 -8.63
N LEU A 17 10.19 11.24 -8.03
CA LEU A 17 9.41 12.16 -7.19
C LEU A 17 10.23 12.74 -6.03
N ARG A 18 11.12 11.94 -5.44
CA ARG A 18 12.04 12.40 -4.39
C ARG A 18 13.05 13.42 -4.90
N LYS A 19 13.55 13.27 -6.13
CA LYS A 19 14.45 14.27 -6.76
C LYS A 19 13.72 15.60 -6.98
N GLU A 20 12.42 15.56 -7.20
CA GLU A 20 11.55 16.74 -7.32
C GLU A 20 11.14 17.33 -5.95
N GLY A 21 11.62 16.77 -4.84
CA GLY A 21 11.34 17.26 -3.48
C GLY A 21 10.03 16.72 -2.88
N VAL A 22 9.32 15.82 -3.58
CA VAL A 22 8.12 15.18 -3.05
C VAL A 22 8.52 14.09 -2.06
N LYS A 23 7.96 14.15 -0.84
CA LYS A 23 8.17 13.15 0.22
C LYS A 23 7.40 11.86 -0.04
N ALA A 24 7.72 11.19 -1.14
CA ALA A 24 7.13 9.92 -1.56
C ALA A 24 7.90 8.71 -0.98
N GLY A 25 7.21 7.58 -0.86
CA GLY A 25 7.79 6.32 -0.41
C GLY A 25 7.02 5.13 -0.97
N VAL A 26 7.71 3.99 -1.11
CA VAL A 26 7.09 2.73 -1.50
C VAL A 26 7.37 1.67 -0.44
N LEU A 27 6.30 1.05 0.07
CA LEU A 27 6.35 -0.12 0.92
C LEU A 27 5.90 -1.34 0.09
N LYS A 28 6.76 -2.36 0.06
CA LYS A 28 6.51 -3.66 -0.59
C LYS A 28 6.47 -4.77 0.47
N PRO A 29 5.28 -5.20 0.91
CA PRO A 29 5.18 -6.37 1.77
C PRO A 29 5.73 -7.60 1.05
N ARG A 30 6.61 -8.36 1.73
CA ARG A 30 7.16 -9.63 1.21
C ARG A 30 6.36 -10.84 1.69
N LEU A 31 5.72 -10.70 2.85
CA LEU A 31 4.83 -11.68 3.44
C LEU A 31 3.39 -11.13 3.37
N PHE A 32 2.51 -11.84 2.67
CA PHE A 32 1.09 -11.49 2.62
C PHE A 32 0.30 -12.24 3.69
N ARG A 33 0.66 -13.49 3.95
CA ARG A 33 0.04 -14.34 4.98
C ARG A 33 1.11 -15.17 5.70
N PRO A 34 1.07 -15.27 7.05
CA PRO A 34 0.25 -14.43 7.96
C PRO A 34 0.59 -12.95 7.78
N PHE A 35 -0.41 -12.05 7.89
CA PHE A 35 -0.18 -10.62 7.64
C PHE A 35 0.56 -9.99 8.83
N PRO A 36 1.67 -9.25 8.61
CA PRO A 36 2.51 -8.74 9.69
C PRO A 36 1.94 -7.43 10.27
N TYR A 37 0.92 -7.54 11.10
CA TYR A 37 0.15 -6.40 11.62
C TYR A 37 1.01 -5.38 12.38
N LYS A 38 1.89 -5.85 13.27
CA LYS A 38 2.70 -4.97 14.14
C LYS A 38 3.74 -4.20 13.34
N GLU A 39 4.48 -4.92 12.49
CA GLU A 39 5.50 -4.36 11.62
C GLU A 39 4.88 -3.39 10.62
N MET A 40 3.63 -3.65 10.18
CA MET A 40 2.89 -2.74 9.32
C MET A 40 2.56 -1.44 10.04
N GLN A 41 2.08 -1.49 11.28
CA GLN A 41 1.79 -0.31 12.08
C GLN A 41 3.06 0.53 12.31
N GLU A 42 4.16 -0.11 12.70
CA GLU A 42 5.45 0.55 12.95
C GLU A 42 5.98 1.24 11.69
N ALA A 43 5.98 0.54 10.55
CA ALA A 43 6.45 1.08 9.28
C ALA A 43 5.61 2.26 8.78
N LEU A 44 4.33 2.33 9.16
CA LEU A 44 3.39 3.35 8.70
C LEU A 44 3.15 4.49 9.70
N ALA A 45 3.70 4.41 10.92
CA ALA A 45 3.39 5.33 12.02
C ALA A 45 3.65 6.81 11.74
N HIS A 46 4.54 7.12 10.79
CA HIS A 46 4.96 8.48 10.43
C HIS A 46 4.38 8.95 9.08
N ILE A 47 3.51 8.15 8.46
CA ILE A 47 2.99 8.39 7.12
C ILE A 47 1.67 9.18 7.19
N LYS A 48 1.55 10.21 6.34
CA LYS A 48 0.38 11.11 6.32
C LYS A 48 -0.77 10.63 5.43
N ALA A 49 -0.47 9.81 4.41
CA ALA A 49 -1.46 9.28 3.49
C ALA A 49 -0.91 8.02 2.81
N ILE A 50 -1.78 7.05 2.50
CA ILE A 50 -1.40 5.77 1.93
C ILE A 50 -2.26 5.47 0.70
N ALA A 51 -1.62 5.27 -0.45
CA ALA A 51 -2.25 4.65 -1.61
C ALA A 51 -1.89 3.16 -1.63
N VAL A 52 -2.88 2.28 -1.74
CA VAL A 52 -2.70 0.83 -1.89
C VAL A 52 -3.08 0.43 -3.30
N LEU A 53 -2.14 -0.19 -4.02
CA LEU A 53 -2.40 -0.68 -5.37
C LEU A 53 -2.70 -2.19 -5.31
N ASP A 54 -3.94 -2.57 -5.59
CA ASP A 54 -4.40 -3.95 -5.66
C ASP A 54 -4.49 -4.44 -7.12
N ARG A 55 -4.06 -5.68 -7.36
CA ARG A 55 -4.20 -6.34 -8.68
C ARG A 55 -5.43 -7.24 -8.78
N THR A 56 -6.43 -6.94 -7.97
CA THR A 56 -7.69 -7.66 -7.91
C THR A 56 -8.74 -6.74 -7.32
N ASP A 57 -9.99 -6.95 -7.72
CA ASP A 57 -11.17 -6.34 -7.11
C ASP A 57 -11.89 -7.42 -6.29
N SER A 58 -12.48 -7.02 -5.17
CA SER A 58 -13.31 -7.88 -4.32
C SER A 58 -14.79 -7.88 -4.72
N TYR A 59 -15.22 -7.04 -5.67
CA TYR A 59 -16.60 -6.92 -6.16
C TYR A 59 -17.65 -6.55 -5.11
N ASP A 60 -17.23 -6.22 -3.89
CA ASP A 60 -18.09 -5.76 -2.78
C ASP A 60 -18.09 -4.25 -2.61
N GLY A 61 -17.32 -3.52 -3.43
CA GLY A 61 -17.19 -2.07 -3.37
C GLY A 61 -16.29 -1.54 -2.24
N PHE A 62 -15.66 -2.41 -1.44
CA PHE A 62 -14.83 -2.02 -0.30
C PHE A 62 -13.31 -2.15 -0.56
N GLY A 63 -12.91 -2.26 -1.83
CA GLY A 63 -11.52 -2.31 -2.26
C GLY A 63 -10.84 -3.68 -2.09
N GLY A 64 -9.66 -3.81 -2.69
CA GLY A 64 -8.95 -5.08 -2.77
C GLY A 64 -8.46 -5.66 -1.43
N PRO A 65 -7.98 -6.92 -1.44
CA PRO A 65 -7.60 -7.64 -0.23
C PRO A 65 -6.42 -6.99 0.51
N LEU A 66 -5.41 -6.47 -0.19
CA LEU A 66 -4.29 -5.80 0.47
C LEU A 66 -4.76 -4.51 1.16
N PHE A 67 -5.61 -3.74 0.48
CA PHE A 67 -6.19 -2.54 1.07
C PHE A 67 -6.96 -2.84 2.36
N LYS A 68 -7.76 -3.91 2.37
CA LYS A 68 -8.50 -4.34 3.55
C LYS A 68 -7.58 -4.71 4.70
N ASP A 69 -6.53 -5.49 4.45
CA ASP A 69 -5.58 -5.87 5.50
C ASP A 69 -4.82 -4.67 6.08
N VAL A 70 -4.43 -3.72 5.23
CA VAL A 70 -3.75 -2.49 5.67
C VAL A 70 -4.68 -1.64 6.53
N ARG A 71 -5.95 -1.49 6.14
CA ARG A 71 -6.94 -0.78 6.95
C ARG A 71 -7.21 -1.49 8.27
N ALA A 72 -7.32 -2.81 8.26
CA ALA A 72 -7.48 -3.61 9.47
C ALA A 72 -6.26 -3.45 10.39
N ALA A 73 -5.04 -3.46 9.85
CA ALA A 73 -3.82 -3.25 10.62
C ALA A 73 -3.74 -1.86 11.23
N LEU A 74 -4.26 -0.84 10.57
CA LEU A 74 -4.30 0.51 11.11
C LEU A 74 -5.52 0.78 12.01
N TYR A 75 -6.46 -0.17 12.13
CA TYR A 75 -7.71 0.05 12.86
C TYR A 75 -7.46 0.40 14.33
N ASP A 76 -6.55 -0.32 14.99
CA ASP A 76 -6.15 -0.05 16.39
C ASP A 76 -4.90 0.82 16.51
N ALA A 77 -4.35 1.31 15.39
CA ALA A 77 -3.16 2.15 15.42
C ALA A 77 -3.50 3.55 15.97
N PRO A 78 -2.58 4.20 16.72
CA PRO A 78 -2.76 5.57 17.18
C PRO A 78 -2.88 6.58 16.03
N GLN A 79 -2.12 6.36 14.95
CA GLN A 79 -2.21 7.15 13.73
C GLN A 79 -2.96 6.36 12.65
N ARG A 80 -3.97 7.01 12.07
CA ARG A 80 -4.86 6.42 11.07
C ARG A 80 -4.93 7.33 9.84
N PRO A 81 -3.84 7.38 9.04
CA PRO A 81 -3.83 8.22 7.85
C PRO A 81 -4.91 7.77 6.86
N PRO A 82 -5.42 8.67 6.00
CA PRO A 82 -6.29 8.28 4.91
C PRO A 82 -5.62 7.21 4.04
N VAL A 83 -6.35 6.12 3.80
CA VAL A 83 -5.94 5.02 2.94
C VAL A 83 -6.87 4.99 1.74
N VAL A 84 -6.31 5.01 0.53
CA VAL A 84 -7.05 4.96 -0.74
C VAL A 84 -6.64 3.71 -1.50
N ASN A 85 -7.59 3.05 -2.15
CA ASN A 85 -7.33 1.90 -3.00
C ASN A 85 -7.33 2.29 -4.48
N TYR A 86 -6.42 1.69 -5.24
CA TYR A 86 -6.40 1.75 -6.69
C TYR A 86 -6.29 0.33 -7.24
N VAL A 87 -7.28 -0.07 -8.04
CA VAL A 87 -7.24 -1.34 -8.76
C VAL A 87 -6.54 -1.14 -10.09
N TYR A 88 -5.58 -2.00 -10.41
CA TYR A 88 -4.78 -1.96 -11.63
C TYR A 88 -4.34 -3.36 -12.03
N GLY A 89 -3.71 -3.55 -13.18
CA GLY A 89 -3.06 -4.83 -13.50
C GLY A 89 -4.03 -5.94 -13.91
N LEU A 90 -5.33 -5.66 -14.04
CA LEU A 90 -6.35 -6.69 -14.29
C LEU A 90 -6.20 -7.25 -15.71
N GLY A 91 -6.15 -8.58 -15.82
CA GLY A 91 -5.96 -9.24 -17.12
C GLY A 91 -4.60 -8.95 -17.77
N GLY A 92 -3.59 -8.57 -16.99
CA GLY A 92 -2.25 -8.26 -17.50
C GLY A 92 -2.06 -6.82 -17.97
N ARG A 93 -2.94 -5.90 -17.57
CA ARG A 93 -2.94 -4.49 -17.97
C ARG A 93 -2.82 -3.55 -16.78
#